data_AF-A0A2E6HC61-F1
#
_entry.id   AF-A0A2E6HC61-F1
#
_cell.length_a   1.000
_cell.length_b   1.000
_cell.length_c   1.000
_cell.angle_alpha   90.00
_cell.angle_beta   90.00
_cell.angle_gamma   90.00
#
_symmetry.space_group_name_H-M   'P 1'
#
loop_
_entity.id
_entity.type
_entity.pdbx_description
1 polymer ?
#
loop_
_entity_poly.entity_id
_entity_poly.type
_entity_poly.pdbx_seq_one_letter_code
_entity_poly.pdbx_strand_id
1 'polypeptide(L)'
;MKGILILILVSQLSSGCKTNNFGKSRQLFSNFTTVNLFKNDKNQTKKSSNYYNLNISAYEAKMKIDILCQKRENIRKNIAINNIHDRSTALSIIKTLELMTKSERANFLRIYDSGNHKNTIKSLLSQEIKHEYLRKRAEDLINEASTIHIKNERIIVSDLDNTILPSNDPSVNGYAYPGTIKLLQALDQKIKGDIHIVTARPFGARNALNSAEVEYNSISYGNICGIATWLLGFQNSIKERKIKNIRKLMDRNTKSNVILIGDDRQVDAEVYLQIIKDYPDRVEAALIHNVLEKKLPDAFSKNPRSIIYNDFSDAADSLHSRGIITKRQSEEITNTVGRN
;
A
#
# COMPACT_ATOMS: atom_id res chain seq x y z
N MET A 1 46.97 -27.03 17.07
CA MET A 1 46.26 -26.36 15.96
C MET A 1 44.93 -25.85 16.50
N LYS A 2 44.92 -24.63 17.08
CA LYS A 2 44.37 -23.40 16.47
C LYS A 2 42.87 -23.52 16.13
N GLY A 3 42.04 -23.17 17.11
CA GLY A 3 40.70 -22.63 16.90
C GLY A 3 40.79 -21.14 16.56
N ILE A 4 39.82 -20.64 15.80
CA ILE A 4 39.70 -19.22 15.45
C ILE A 4 38.26 -18.79 15.74
N LEU A 5 38.15 -17.95 16.78
CA LEU A 5 37.01 -17.13 17.14
C LEU A 5 37.23 -15.77 16.47
N ILE A 6 36.30 -15.28 15.63
CA ILE A 6 36.39 -13.94 15.03
C ILE A 6 35.31 -13.05 15.63
N LEU A 7 35.76 -12.12 16.48
CA LEU A 7 35.09 -10.90 16.91
C LEU A 7 35.52 -9.78 15.96
N ILE A 8 34.59 -8.98 15.43
CA ILE A 8 34.95 -7.75 14.72
C ILE A 8 34.26 -6.56 15.39
N LEU A 9 35.10 -5.77 16.08
CA LEU A 9 34.90 -4.37 16.45
C LEU A 9 35.23 -3.49 15.23
N VAL A 10 34.37 -2.52 14.91
CA VAL A 10 34.75 -1.40 14.02
C VAL A 10 34.49 -0.10 14.74
N SER A 11 35.56 0.51 15.23
CA SER A 11 35.62 1.92 15.61
C SER A 11 36.87 2.58 15.01
N GLN A 12 36.60 3.52 14.12
CA GLN A 12 37.32 4.76 13.81
C GLN A 12 38.83 4.76 13.55
N LEU A 13 39.20 5.29 12.38
CA LEU A 13 40.33 6.20 12.23
C LEU A 13 39.94 7.41 11.38
N SER A 14 39.92 8.56 12.05
CA SER A 14 39.97 9.91 11.51
C SER A 14 41.42 10.36 11.32
N SER A 15 41.69 11.16 10.29
CA SER A 15 42.66 12.29 10.20
C SER A 15 42.72 12.69 8.71
N GLY A 16 42.56 13.92 8.24
CA GLY A 16 42.56 15.24 8.85
C GLY A 16 43.33 16.17 7.91
N CYS A 17 42.66 17.09 7.24
CA CYS A 17 43.27 18.31 6.69
C CYS A 17 42.38 19.50 7.02
N LYS A 18 42.91 20.39 7.87
CA LYS A 18 42.39 21.71 8.20
C LYS A 18 42.98 22.73 7.23
N THR A 19 42.16 23.63 6.72
CA THR A 19 42.47 25.07 6.70
C THR A 19 41.19 25.85 6.95
N ASN A 20 41.28 26.84 7.85
CA ASN A 20 40.22 27.73 8.26
C ASN A 20 40.05 28.86 7.23
N ASN A 21 38.80 29.30 7.00
CA ASN A 21 38.47 30.71 7.15
C ASN A 21 36.98 30.93 7.39
N PHE A 22 36.71 31.83 8.34
CA PHE A 22 35.43 32.26 8.89
C PHE A 22 34.57 33.02 7.87
N GLY A 23 33.26 32.77 7.88
CA GLY A 23 32.28 33.72 7.33
C GLY A 23 30.94 33.11 6.90
N LYS A 24 29.91 33.31 7.74
CA LYS A 24 28.47 33.33 7.38
C LYS A 24 27.88 32.11 6.63
N SER A 25 27.14 31.26 7.35
CA SER A 25 25.76 30.86 6.97
C SER A 25 25.14 29.92 8.02
N ARG A 26 24.58 30.53 9.08
CA ARG A 26 23.41 29.95 9.75
C ARG A 26 22.20 30.27 8.88
N GLN A 27 21.75 29.33 8.06
CA GLN A 27 20.37 29.23 7.51
C GLN A 27 20.39 28.21 6.36
N LEU A 28 19.85 27.01 6.59
CA LEU A 28 19.23 26.15 5.56
C LEU A 28 18.71 24.85 6.22
N PHE A 29 17.85 25.02 7.22
CA PHE A 29 16.87 24.01 7.64
C PHE A 29 15.56 24.76 7.93
N SER A 30 14.96 25.25 6.86
CA SER A 30 13.58 25.74 6.82
C SER A 30 13.21 25.84 5.35
N ASN A 31 12.54 24.81 4.82
CA ASN A 31 11.65 24.87 3.65
C ASN A 31 11.10 23.46 3.41
N PHE A 32 10.34 22.94 4.38
CA PHE A 32 9.21 22.09 4.06
C PHE A 32 7.98 23.00 4.08
N THR A 33 7.41 23.16 2.91
CA THR A 33 6.22 23.93 2.59
C THR A 33 5.06 23.53 3.50
N THR A 34 4.79 24.39 4.47
CA THR A 34 3.45 24.61 5.02
C THR A 34 2.53 24.98 3.86
N VAL A 35 1.62 24.07 3.50
CA VAL A 35 0.47 24.44 2.69
C VAL A 35 -0.37 25.40 3.53
N ASN A 36 -0.31 26.68 3.15
CA ASN A 36 -1.16 27.75 3.64
C ASN A 36 -2.63 27.42 3.35
N LEU A 37 -3.31 26.77 4.30
CA LEU A 37 -4.74 26.99 4.52
C LEU A 37 -4.83 28.14 5.53
N PHE A 38 -5.61 29.16 5.22
CA PHE A 38 -5.76 30.47 5.88
C PHE A 38 -4.89 31.62 5.34
N LYS A 39 -5.36 32.20 4.23
CA LYS A 39 -5.31 33.67 4.04
C LYS A 39 -6.73 34.22 4.09
N ASN A 40 -6.84 35.34 4.78
CA ASN A 40 -8.05 36.12 5.04
C ASN A 40 -8.76 36.53 3.74
N ASP A 41 -10.05 36.23 3.64
CA ASP A 41 -11.01 37.11 2.97
C ASP A 41 -12.01 37.62 4.02
N LYS A 42 -11.77 38.84 4.48
CA LYS A 42 -12.77 39.64 5.20
C LYS A 42 -13.68 40.24 4.13
N ASN A 43 -14.84 39.62 3.91
CA ASN A 43 -16.13 40.21 3.53
C ASN A 43 -16.94 39.21 2.68
N GLN A 44 -17.65 38.31 3.34
CA GLN A 44 -18.92 37.79 2.84
C GLN A 44 -19.77 37.28 4.02
N THR A 45 -20.64 38.19 4.45
CA THR A 45 -22.02 37.93 4.87
C THR A 45 -22.36 36.54 5.43
N LYS A 46 -22.70 36.54 6.73
CA LYS A 46 -23.63 35.61 7.42
C LYS A 46 -24.28 34.55 6.51
N LYS A 47 -23.73 33.35 6.51
CA LYS A 47 -24.48 32.09 6.38
C LYS A 47 -23.98 31.11 7.44
N SER A 48 -24.67 31.14 8.58
CA SER A 48 -24.70 30.00 9.49
C SER A 48 -25.38 28.80 8.82
N SER A 49 -25.05 27.60 9.29
CA SER A 49 -25.62 26.28 8.96
C SER A 49 -25.03 25.54 7.74
N ASN A 50 -24.01 24.71 8.00
CA ASN A 50 -24.05 23.24 7.85
C ASN A 50 -22.64 22.65 8.00
N TYR A 51 -22.14 22.64 9.23
CA TYR A 51 -21.11 21.68 9.64
C TYR A 51 -21.83 20.36 9.91
N TYR A 52 -21.27 19.21 9.48
CA TYR A 52 -21.80 17.84 9.56
C TYR A 52 -22.53 17.30 8.33
N ASN A 53 -21.81 17.22 7.19
CA ASN A 53 -22.06 16.13 6.24
C ASN A 53 -21.22 14.92 6.71
N LEU A 54 -21.85 14.01 7.47
CA LEU A 54 -21.22 12.98 8.30
C LEU A 54 -21.30 11.58 7.66
N ASN A 55 -20.59 11.35 6.57
CA ASN A 55 -20.15 9.99 6.20
C ASN A 55 -18.68 10.11 5.78
N ILE A 56 -17.78 9.57 6.60
CA ILE A 56 -16.37 9.45 6.24
C ILE A 56 -16.23 8.06 5.62
N SER A 57 -15.74 7.98 4.38
CA SER A 57 -15.52 6.68 3.75
C SER A 57 -14.46 5.88 4.51
N ALA A 58 -14.52 4.55 4.42
CA ALA A 58 -13.57 3.65 5.11
C ALA A 58 -12.09 4.01 4.84
N TYR A 59 -11.77 4.36 3.60
CA TYR A 59 -10.42 4.75 3.21
C TYR A 59 -9.99 6.10 3.81
N GLU A 60 -10.86 7.11 3.77
CA GLU A 60 -10.58 8.42 4.39
C GLU A 60 -10.40 8.29 5.91
N ALA A 61 -11.20 7.43 6.56
CA ALA A 61 -11.07 7.13 7.98
C ALA A 61 -9.69 6.52 8.29
N LYS A 62 -9.23 5.55 7.48
CA LYS A 62 -7.87 5.00 7.59
C LYS A 62 -6.80 6.08 7.44
N MET A 63 -6.87 6.89 6.39
CA MET A 63 -5.88 7.97 6.17
C MET A 63 -5.86 8.96 7.33
N LYS A 64 -7.02 9.34 7.86
CA LYS A 64 -7.15 10.23 9.02
C LYS A 64 -6.51 9.62 10.27
N ILE A 65 -6.76 8.35 10.54
CA ILE A 65 -6.16 7.62 11.68
C ILE A 65 -4.64 7.53 11.52
N ASP A 66 -4.15 7.17 10.34
CA ASP A 66 -2.70 7.09 10.07
C ASP A 66 -2.00 8.44 10.31
N ILE A 67 -2.63 9.56 9.94
CA ILE A 67 -2.12 10.93 10.21
C ILE A 67 -2.09 11.23 11.71
N LEU A 68 -3.12 10.82 12.46
CA LEU A 68 -3.16 11.01 13.93
C LEU A 68 -2.01 10.28 14.61
N CYS A 69 -1.71 9.06 14.18
CA CYS A 69 -0.63 8.24 14.75
C CYS A 69 0.77 8.80 14.45
N GLN A 70 1.00 9.35 13.25
CA GLN A 70 2.30 9.91 12.87
C GLN A 70 2.71 11.14 13.69
N LYS A 71 1.75 11.96 14.15
CA LYS A 71 2.03 13.17 14.95
C LYS A 71 2.68 12.88 16.31
N ARG A 72 2.68 11.61 16.74
CA ARG A 72 3.24 11.13 18.01
C ARG A 72 4.77 11.14 18.06
N GLU A 73 5.47 11.05 16.93
CA GLU A 73 6.94 10.88 16.94
C GLU A 73 7.72 12.15 17.32
N ASN A 74 7.09 13.34 17.25
CA ASN A 74 7.80 14.62 17.42
C ASN A 74 7.65 15.29 18.80
N ILE A 75 6.92 14.69 19.75
CA ILE A 75 6.63 15.30 21.06
C ILE A 75 7.14 14.37 22.18
N ARG A 76 8.42 14.49 22.57
CA ARG A 76 9.01 13.63 23.62
C ARG A 76 9.81 14.40 24.67
N LYS A 77 9.16 15.29 25.43
CA LYS A 77 9.80 15.89 26.63
C LYS A 77 8.93 16.05 27.89
N ASN A 78 7.60 15.87 27.85
CA ASN A 78 6.74 16.08 29.03
C ASN A 78 5.63 15.01 29.18
N ILE A 79 5.65 14.28 30.30
CA ILE A 79 4.75 13.15 30.60
C ILE A 79 3.28 13.56 30.64
N ALA A 80 2.94 14.71 31.24
CA ALA A 80 1.55 15.17 31.35
C ALA A 80 0.98 15.56 29.98
N ILE A 81 1.78 16.26 29.17
CA ILE A 81 1.42 16.63 27.79
C ILE A 81 1.23 15.36 26.94
N ASN A 82 2.09 14.36 27.12
CA ASN A 82 1.97 13.08 26.42
C ASN A 82 0.68 12.35 26.80
N ASN A 83 0.29 12.33 28.08
CA ASN A 83 -0.96 11.69 28.51
C ASN A 83 -2.21 12.38 27.94
N ILE A 84 -2.22 13.72 27.88
CA ILE A 84 -3.30 14.49 27.26
C ILE A 84 -3.37 14.20 25.76
N HIS A 85 -2.22 14.18 25.08
CA HIS A 85 -2.14 13.87 23.67
C HIS A 85 -2.62 12.45 23.37
N ASP A 86 -2.13 11.44 24.10
CA ASP A 86 -2.54 10.03 23.96
C ASP A 86 -4.06 9.88 24.13
N ARG A 87 -4.64 10.53 25.15
CA ARG A 87 -6.10 10.49 25.38
C ARG A 87 -6.89 11.21 24.27
N SER A 88 -6.39 12.34 23.79
CA SER A 88 -7.00 13.08 22.68
C SER A 88 -6.97 12.29 21.37
N THR A 89 -5.84 11.63 21.06
CA THR A 89 -5.68 10.73 19.92
C THR A 89 -6.64 9.55 20.02
N ALA A 90 -6.70 8.88 21.18
CA ALA A 90 -7.63 7.78 21.40
C ALA A 90 -9.10 8.19 21.19
N LEU A 91 -9.52 9.33 21.75
CA LEU A 91 -10.87 9.86 21.55
C LEU A 91 -11.15 10.23 20.09
N SER A 92 -10.15 10.75 19.37
CA SER A 92 -10.28 11.10 17.96
C SER A 92 -10.42 9.86 17.06
N ILE A 93 -9.69 8.78 17.38
CA ILE A 93 -9.83 7.48 16.72
C ILE A 93 -11.25 6.93 16.95
N ILE A 94 -11.69 6.85 18.21
CA ILE A 94 -13.04 6.37 18.57
C ILE A 94 -14.10 7.19 17.87
N LYS A 95 -14.00 8.52 17.91
CA LYS A 95 -14.97 9.39 17.24
C LYS A 95 -15.01 9.13 15.73
N THR A 96 -13.87 8.90 15.09
CA THR A 96 -13.82 8.55 13.67
C THR A 96 -14.52 7.21 13.40
N LEU A 97 -14.33 6.20 14.26
CA LEU A 97 -15.04 4.92 14.16
C LEU A 97 -16.56 5.05 14.35
N GLU A 98 -17.00 5.94 15.25
CA GLU A 98 -18.42 6.20 15.52
C GLU A 98 -19.14 6.95 14.41
N LEU A 99 -18.41 7.80 13.66
CA LEU A 99 -18.96 8.52 12.51
C LEU A 99 -19.17 7.64 11.28
N MET A 100 -18.64 6.42 11.29
CA MET A 100 -18.88 5.43 10.23
C MET A 100 -20.15 4.63 10.50
N THR A 101 -20.87 4.28 9.45
CA THR A 101 -21.88 3.22 9.46
C THR A 101 -21.24 1.87 9.77
N LYS A 102 -22.04 0.86 10.15
CA LYS A 102 -21.50 -0.48 10.41
C LYS A 102 -20.82 -1.08 9.16
N SER A 103 -21.39 -0.82 7.98
CA SER A 103 -20.80 -1.26 6.70
C SER A 103 -19.48 -0.56 6.41
N GLU A 104 -19.37 0.74 6.68
CA GLU A 104 -18.10 1.47 6.54
C GLU A 104 -17.06 0.99 7.53
N ARG A 105 -17.44 0.68 8.78
CA ARG A 105 -16.52 0.06 9.74
C ARG A 105 -16.04 -1.31 9.27
N ALA A 106 -16.89 -2.12 8.64
CA ALA A 106 -16.49 -3.43 8.11
C ALA A 106 -15.46 -3.26 6.98
N ASN A 107 -15.71 -2.31 6.07
CA ASN A 107 -14.75 -1.96 5.03
C ASN A 107 -13.45 -1.39 5.60
N PHE A 108 -13.53 -0.54 6.62
CA PHE A 108 -12.36 0.01 7.30
C PHE A 108 -11.52 -1.10 7.94
N LEU A 109 -12.15 -2.01 8.67
CA LEU A 109 -11.51 -3.17 9.27
C LEU A 109 -10.76 -3.99 8.23
N ARG A 110 -11.43 -4.28 7.10
CA ARG A 110 -10.87 -5.01 5.97
C ARG A 110 -9.64 -4.31 5.36
N ILE A 111 -9.74 -3.01 5.05
CA ILE A 111 -8.63 -2.24 4.50
C ILE A 111 -7.47 -2.20 5.51
N TYR A 112 -7.74 -2.05 6.81
CA TYR A 112 -6.70 -2.00 7.82
C TYR A 112 -5.97 -3.34 7.98
N ASP A 113 -6.72 -4.44 8.15
CA ASP A 113 -6.14 -5.76 8.43
C ASP A 113 -5.47 -6.43 7.22
N SER A 114 -5.83 -6.00 6.01
CA SER A 114 -5.17 -6.41 4.77
C SER A 114 -3.75 -5.83 4.62
N GLY A 115 -3.29 -4.93 5.50
CA GLY A 115 -1.92 -4.38 5.50
C GLY A 115 -0.81 -5.37 5.94
N ASN A 116 0.39 -4.89 6.29
CA ASN A 116 1.44 -5.75 6.87
C ASN A 116 1.08 -6.20 8.31
N HIS A 117 1.72 -7.24 8.88
CA HIS A 117 1.42 -7.79 10.23
C HIS A 117 1.48 -6.75 11.35
N LYS A 118 2.27 -5.68 11.18
CA LYS A 118 2.39 -4.60 12.17
C LYS A 118 1.18 -3.66 12.18
N ASN A 119 0.40 -3.66 11.10
CA ASN A 119 -0.66 -2.70 10.85
C ASN A 119 -2.05 -3.36 10.91
N THR A 120 -2.28 -4.28 11.86
CA THR A 120 -3.64 -4.79 12.12
C THR A 120 -4.40 -3.82 13.02
N ILE A 121 -5.74 -3.84 12.96
CA ILE A 121 -6.57 -2.99 13.82
C ILE A 121 -6.29 -3.29 15.29
N LYS A 122 -6.09 -4.57 15.64
CA LYS A 122 -5.77 -4.99 17.01
C LYS A 122 -4.45 -4.40 17.48
N SER A 123 -3.44 -4.42 16.61
CA SER A 123 -2.14 -3.79 16.87
C SER A 123 -2.30 -2.29 17.09
N LEU A 124 -2.99 -1.59 16.19
CA LEU A 124 -3.29 -0.16 16.29
C LEU A 124 -3.99 0.20 17.61
N LEU A 125 -5.11 -0.46 17.92
CA LEU A 125 -5.88 -0.18 19.13
C LEU A 125 -5.04 -0.42 20.40
N SER A 126 -4.20 -1.46 20.41
CA SER A 126 -3.31 -1.75 21.55
C SER A 126 -2.21 -0.70 21.73
N GLN A 127 -1.65 -0.18 20.62
CA GLN A 127 -0.52 0.75 20.62
C GLN A 127 -0.94 2.21 20.88
N GLU A 128 -2.10 2.61 20.35
CA GLU A 128 -2.56 4.00 20.38
C GLU A 128 -3.57 4.28 21.50
N ILE A 129 -4.32 3.27 21.96
CA ILE A 129 -5.31 3.44 23.02
C ILE A 129 -4.86 2.71 24.28
N LYS A 130 -4.08 3.40 25.12
CA LYS A 130 -3.56 2.84 26.38
C LYS A 130 -4.65 2.64 27.45
N HIS A 131 -5.67 3.50 27.46
CA HIS A 131 -6.74 3.46 28.45
C HIS A 131 -7.70 2.32 28.17
N GLU A 132 -7.83 1.38 29.11
CA GLU A 132 -8.59 0.14 28.94
C GLU A 132 -10.04 0.37 28.51
N TYR A 133 -10.77 1.23 29.24
CA TYR A 133 -12.16 1.55 28.89
C TYR A 133 -12.33 2.11 27.46
N LEU A 134 -11.43 3.00 27.02
CA LEU A 134 -11.48 3.57 25.67
C LEU A 134 -11.15 2.50 24.61
N ARG A 135 -10.19 1.62 24.91
CA ARG A 135 -9.83 0.52 24.02
C ARG A 135 -11.00 -0.45 23.87
N LYS A 136 -11.65 -0.82 24.98
CA LYS A 136 -12.83 -1.67 24.99
C LYS A 136 -13.94 -1.10 24.11
N ARG A 137 -14.24 0.21 24.24
CA ARG A 137 -15.21 0.89 23.37
C ARG A 137 -14.84 0.81 21.89
N ALA A 138 -13.57 1.01 21.54
CA ALA A 138 -13.12 0.89 20.16
C ALA A 138 -13.22 -0.56 19.64
N GLU A 139 -12.83 -1.54 20.46
CA GLU A 139 -12.94 -2.97 20.16
C GLU A 139 -14.40 -3.39 19.93
N ASP A 140 -15.34 -2.90 20.74
CA ASP A 140 -16.76 -3.21 20.58
C ASP A 140 -17.30 -2.70 19.22
N LEU A 141 -16.91 -1.50 18.78
CA LEU A 141 -17.26 -0.97 17.45
C LEU A 141 -16.71 -1.81 16.30
N ILE A 142 -15.49 -2.36 16.47
CA ILE A 142 -14.84 -3.21 15.47
C ILE A 142 -15.43 -4.63 15.48
N ASN A 143 -15.73 -5.19 16.65
CA ASN A 143 -16.35 -6.50 16.81
C ASN A 143 -17.76 -6.54 16.23
N GLU A 144 -18.52 -5.45 16.37
CA GLU A 144 -19.80 -5.31 15.68
C GLU A 144 -19.62 -5.42 14.15
N ALA A 145 -18.62 -4.71 13.61
CA ALA A 145 -18.37 -4.64 12.18
C ALA A 145 -17.82 -5.94 11.58
N SER A 146 -17.06 -6.73 12.35
CA SER A 146 -16.45 -7.98 11.88
C SER A 146 -17.46 -9.07 11.51
N THR A 147 -18.70 -8.94 12.00
CA THR A 147 -19.80 -9.85 11.67
C THR A 147 -20.44 -9.56 10.31
N ILE A 148 -20.17 -8.39 9.72
CA ILE A 148 -20.77 -7.95 8.47
C ILE A 148 -19.99 -8.52 7.29
N HIS A 149 -20.68 -9.27 6.43
CA HIS A 149 -20.08 -9.79 5.21
C HIS A 149 -20.11 -8.74 4.09
N ILE A 150 -18.94 -8.47 3.52
CA ILE A 150 -18.77 -7.58 2.36
C ILE A 150 -18.96 -8.43 1.10
N LYS A 151 -20.00 -8.13 0.32
CA LYS A 151 -20.30 -8.86 -0.92
C LYS A 151 -19.32 -8.48 -2.03
N ASN A 152 -18.96 -9.45 -2.86
CA ASN A 152 -18.10 -9.29 -4.04
C ASN A 152 -16.73 -8.68 -3.72
N GLU A 153 -16.22 -8.95 -2.53
CA GLU A 153 -14.96 -8.44 -2.04
C GLU A 153 -13.80 -8.89 -2.93
N ARG A 154 -12.94 -7.95 -3.32
CA ARG A 154 -11.79 -8.21 -4.16
C ARG A 154 -10.55 -7.54 -3.58
N ILE A 155 -9.42 -8.24 -3.60
CA ILE A 155 -8.10 -7.65 -3.36
C ILE A 155 -7.29 -7.68 -4.65
N ILE A 156 -6.54 -6.61 -4.89
CA ILE A 156 -5.68 -6.46 -6.05
C ILE A 156 -4.25 -6.57 -5.53
N VAL A 157 -3.49 -7.51 -6.07
CA VAL A 157 -2.08 -7.69 -5.72
C VAL A 157 -1.24 -7.45 -6.94
N SER A 158 -0.47 -6.37 -6.93
CA SER A 158 0.34 -5.96 -8.07
C SER A 158 1.82 -6.01 -7.73
N ASP A 159 2.63 -6.49 -8.68
CA ASP A 159 4.03 -6.10 -8.72
C ASP A 159 4.15 -4.61 -9.09
N LEU A 160 5.35 -4.05 -8.95
CA LEU A 160 5.66 -2.65 -9.20
C LEU A 160 6.44 -2.47 -10.50
N ASP A 161 7.52 -3.22 -10.67
CA ASP A 161 8.59 -2.95 -11.63
C ASP A 161 8.26 -3.60 -12.98
N ASN A 162 8.13 -2.81 -14.04
CA ASN A 162 7.64 -3.20 -15.37
C ASN A 162 6.17 -3.68 -15.40
N THR A 163 5.52 -3.69 -14.24
CA THR A 163 4.08 -3.94 -14.11
C THR A 163 3.31 -2.62 -14.07
N ILE A 164 3.54 -1.79 -13.04
CA ILE A 164 2.92 -0.47 -12.89
C ILE A 164 3.83 0.61 -13.47
N LEU A 165 5.13 0.51 -13.16
CA LEU A 165 6.13 1.51 -13.49
C LEU A 165 7.19 0.90 -14.42
N PRO A 166 7.54 1.52 -15.55
CA PRO A 166 8.64 1.04 -16.39
C PRO A 166 9.97 1.08 -15.62
N SER A 167 10.73 -0.03 -15.65
CA SER A 167 12.11 -0.04 -15.13
C SER A 167 13.07 0.30 -16.25
N ASN A 168 13.75 1.45 -16.15
CA ASN A 168 14.75 1.97 -17.11
C ASN A 168 14.21 2.62 -18.39
N ASP A 169 13.02 3.22 -18.38
CA ASP A 169 12.61 4.10 -19.48
C ASP A 169 12.92 5.58 -19.12
N PRO A 170 14.02 6.17 -19.64
CA PRO A 170 14.36 7.57 -19.39
C PRO A 170 13.34 8.56 -19.99
N SER A 171 12.44 8.10 -20.87
CA SER A 171 11.33 8.92 -21.37
C SER A 171 10.16 9.01 -20.38
N VAL A 172 10.12 8.12 -19.37
CA VAL A 172 9.05 8.03 -18.37
C VAL A 172 9.64 8.22 -16.97
N ASN A 173 10.05 9.45 -16.68
CA ASN A 173 10.50 9.86 -15.34
C ASN A 173 9.35 9.75 -14.32
N GLY A 174 9.15 8.56 -13.74
CA GLY A 174 8.30 8.36 -12.56
C GLY A 174 6.79 8.26 -12.82
N TYR A 175 6.35 8.14 -14.08
CA TYR A 175 4.93 7.94 -14.42
C TYR A 175 4.60 6.45 -14.57
N ALA A 176 3.36 6.09 -14.24
CA ALA A 176 2.83 4.75 -14.51
C ALA A 176 2.58 4.54 -16.01
N TYR A 177 2.56 3.28 -16.46
CA TYR A 177 2.14 2.96 -17.83
C TYR A 177 0.75 3.56 -18.12
N PRO A 178 0.51 4.08 -19.34
CA PRO A 178 -0.79 4.62 -19.71
C PRO A 178 -1.92 3.62 -19.43
N GLY A 179 -3.03 4.09 -18.85
CA GLY A 179 -4.16 3.23 -18.47
C GLY A 179 -4.03 2.52 -17.11
N THR A 180 -2.84 2.43 -16.51
CA THR A 180 -2.61 1.73 -15.22
C THR A 180 -3.52 2.23 -14.11
N ILE A 181 -3.56 3.54 -13.89
CA ILE A 181 -4.34 4.15 -12.81
C ILE A 181 -5.84 3.86 -13.00
N LYS A 182 -6.33 3.96 -14.24
CA LYS A 182 -7.73 3.67 -14.57
C LYS A 182 -8.06 2.19 -14.40
N LEU A 183 -7.14 1.29 -14.78
CA LEU A 183 -7.31 -0.14 -14.55
C LEU A 183 -7.41 -0.44 -13.05
N LEU A 184 -6.46 0.06 -12.27
CA LEU A 184 -6.44 -0.15 -10.83
C LEU A 184 -7.72 0.41 -10.17
N GLN A 185 -8.18 1.59 -10.57
CA GLN A 185 -9.46 2.17 -10.11
C GLN A 185 -10.69 1.37 -10.56
N ALA A 186 -10.64 0.71 -11.72
CA ALA A 186 -11.74 -0.12 -12.18
C ALA A 186 -11.82 -1.44 -11.40
N LEU A 187 -10.67 -2.00 -11.02
CA LEU A 187 -10.55 -3.23 -10.25
C LEU A 187 -10.81 -3.03 -8.76
N ASP A 188 -10.26 -1.96 -8.19
CA ASP A 188 -10.51 -1.44 -6.84
C ASP A 188 -11.91 -0.87 -6.81
N GLN A 189 -12.90 -1.74 -6.54
CA GLN A 189 -14.34 -1.48 -6.64
C GLN A 189 -14.79 -0.22 -5.84
N LYS A 190 -16.09 0.00 -5.65
CA LYS A 190 -16.65 1.21 -5.00
C LYS A 190 -16.02 1.59 -3.63
N ILE A 191 -15.30 0.69 -2.97
CA ILE A 191 -14.57 0.92 -1.74
C ILE A 191 -13.08 0.99 -2.09
N LYS A 192 -12.55 2.21 -2.25
CA LYS A 192 -11.12 2.44 -2.46
C LYS A 192 -10.26 1.76 -1.40
N GLY A 193 -9.09 1.25 -1.81
CA GLY A 193 -8.03 0.81 -0.89
C GLY A 193 -7.72 -0.69 -0.92
N ASP A 194 -7.99 -1.38 -2.04
CA ASP A 194 -7.79 -2.84 -2.14
C ASP A 194 -6.55 -3.22 -2.93
N ILE A 195 -5.76 -2.21 -3.27
CA ILE A 195 -4.52 -2.36 -4.03
C ILE A 195 -3.36 -2.58 -3.06
N HIS A 196 -2.76 -3.76 -3.15
CA HIS A 196 -1.58 -4.18 -2.41
C HIS A 196 -0.41 -4.34 -3.37
N ILE A 197 0.70 -3.67 -3.06
CA ILE A 197 1.91 -3.79 -3.87
C ILE A 197 2.84 -4.82 -3.24
N VAL A 198 3.27 -5.81 -4.02
CA VAL A 198 4.25 -6.82 -3.62
C VAL A 198 5.46 -6.67 -4.53
N THR A 199 6.56 -6.15 -4.00
CA THR A 199 7.75 -5.82 -4.79
C THR A 199 8.99 -6.51 -4.25
N ALA A 200 9.93 -6.84 -5.13
CA ALA A 200 11.25 -7.32 -4.73
C ALA A 200 12.19 -6.20 -4.28
N ARG A 201 11.85 -4.91 -4.52
CA ARG A 201 12.65 -3.76 -4.06
C ARG A 201 12.82 -3.81 -2.53
N PRO A 202 13.99 -3.44 -1.99
CA PRO A 202 14.17 -3.33 -0.54
C PRO A 202 13.59 -2.05 0.06
N PHE A 203 13.55 -0.96 -0.71
CA PHE A 203 13.05 0.35 -0.30
C PHE A 203 12.62 1.17 -1.52
N GLY A 204 12.00 2.34 -1.30
CA GLY A 204 11.72 3.33 -2.35
C GLY A 204 10.42 3.12 -3.14
N ALA A 205 9.74 1.98 -3.01
CA ALA A 205 8.45 1.71 -3.67
C ALA A 205 7.39 2.76 -3.34
N ARG A 206 7.30 3.19 -2.07
CA ARG A 206 6.38 4.23 -1.62
C ARG A 206 6.55 5.55 -2.37
N ASN A 207 7.78 6.02 -2.51
CA ASN A 207 8.05 7.28 -3.19
C ASN A 207 7.70 7.17 -4.68
N ALA A 208 8.06 6.04 -5.31
CA ALA A 208 7.75 5.80 -6.71
C ALA A 208 6.24 5.77 -6.99
N LEU A 209 5.46 5.05 -6.16
CA LEU A 209 4.00 5.00 -6.27
C LEU A 209 3.35 6.35 -6.03
N ASN A 210 3.83 7.12 -5.05
CA ASN A 210 3.32 8.46 -4.78
C ASN A 210 3.58 9.42 -5.96
N SER A 211 4.77 9.35 -6.57
CA SER A 211 5.11 10.15 -7.76
C SER A 211 4.24 9.79 -8.97
N ALA A 212 3.82 8.53 -9.07
CA ALA A 212 2.94 8.04 -10.12
C ALA A 212 1.44 8.20 -9.81
N GLU A 213 1.09 8.87 -8.70
CA GLU A 213 -0.29 9.07 -8.25
C GLU A 213 -1.08 7.75 -8.07
N VAL A 214 -0.38 6.66 -7.76
CA VAL A 214 -1.00 5.37 -7.48
C VAL A 214 -1.48 5.36 -6.03
N GLU A 215 -2.79 5.26 -5.83
CA GLU A 215 -3.37 4.95 -4.52
C GLU A 215 -3.15 3.46 -4.21
N TYR A 216 -2.58 3.16 -3.04
CA TYR A 216 -2.36 1.79 -2.57
C TYR A 216 -2.55 1.71 -1.06
N ASN A 217 -2.93 0.53 -0.59
CA ASN A 217 -3.18 0.29 0.82
C ASN A 217 -1.95 -0.18 1.58
N SER A 218 -1.16 -1.04 0.93
CA SER A 218 0.06 -1.56 1.56
C SER A 218 1.13 -1.86 0.54
N ILE A 219 2.37 -1.86 1.02
CA ILE A 219 3.53 -2.32 0.27
C ILE A 219 4.18 -3.43 1.09
N SER A 220 4.28 -4.60 0.47
CA SER A 220 5.09 -5.71 0.95
C SER A 220 6.40 -5.72 0.18
N TYR A 221 7.45 -5.26 0.84
CA TYR A 221 8.80 -5.29 0.30
C TYR A 221 9.38 -6.70 0.33
N GLY A 222 10.39 -6.92 -0.52
CA GLY A 222 11.38 -7.95 -0.29
C GLY A 222 12.07 -7.65 1.05
N ASN A 223 12.27 -8.66 1.90
CA ASN A 223 12.92 -8.45 3.20
C ASN A 223 14.32 -7.84 3.01
N ILE A 224 14.69 -6.82 3.79
CA ILE A 224 16.05 -6.25 3.85
C ILE A 224 17.05 -7.34 4.27
N CYS A 225 16.64 -8.21 5.21
CA CYS A 225 17.40 -9.41 5.57
C CYS A 225 17.55 -10.36 4.38
N GLY A 226 16.62 -10.34 3.42
CA GLY A 226 16.67 -11.05 2.15
C GLY A 226 17.78 -10.59 1.20
N ILE A 227 18.21 -9.33 1.30
CA ILE A 227 19.39 -8.81 0.60
C ILE A 227 20.67 -9.24 1.30
N ALA A 228 20.72 -9.13 2.63
CA ALA A 228 21.84 -9.64 3.41
C ALA A 228 22.00 -11.16 3.26
N THR A 229 20.92 -11.94 3.29
CA THR A 229 20.94 -13.39 3.07
C THR A 229 21.22 -13.75 1.61
N TRP A 230 20.76 -12.97 0.62
CA TRP A 230 21.15 -13.14 -0.78
C TRP A 230 22.65 -12.87 -0.98
N LEU A 231 23.19 -11.81 -0.36
CA LEU A 231 24.63 -11.52 -0.31
C LEU A 231 25.42 -12.61 0.45
N LEU A 232 24.79 -13.31 1.39
CA LEU A 232 25.37 -14.38 2.20
C LEU A 232 25.01 -15.80 1.71
N GLY A 233 24.40 -15.96 0.54
CA GLY A 233 24.09 -17.26 -0.07
C GLY A 233 22.94 -18.06 0.57
N PHE A 234 22.19 -17.52 1.52
CA PHE A 234 21.00 -18.15 2.10
C PHE A 234 19.76 -17.83 1.24
N GLN A 235 19.39 -18.77 0.37
CA GLN A 235 18.30 -18.66 -0.59
C GLN A 235 16.93 -18.92 0.06
N ASN A 236 16.14 -17.86 0.25
CA ASN A 236 14.75 -17.96 -0.18
C ASN A 236 14.64 -17.15 -1.47
N SER A 237 14.28 -17.83 -2.56
CA SER A 237 14.21 -17.23 -3.90
C SER A 237 13.19 -16.08 -3.94
N ILE A 238 13.35 -15.11 -4.86
CA ILE A 238 12.37 -14.01 -5.05
C ILE A 238 10.94 -14.56 -5.15
N LYS A 239 10.79 -15.69 -5.85
CA LYS A 239 9.55 -16.45 -6.02
C LYS A 239 8.91 -16.84 -4.68
N GLU A 240 9.63 -17.53 -3.80
CA GLU A 240 9.12 -17.95 -2.50
C GLU A 240 8.68 -16.78 -1.63
N ARG A 241 9.41 -15.65 -1.71
CA ARG A 241 9.05 -14.44 -0.96
C ARG A 241 7.76 -13.82 -1.47
N LYS A 242 7.58 -13.69 -2.79
CA LYS A 242 6.34 -13.20 -3.39
C LYS A 242 5.18 -14.13 -3.03
N ILE A 243 5.34 -15.46 -3.16
CA ILE A 243 4.34 -16.45 -2.74
C ILE A 243 3.96 -16.27 -1.27
N LYS A 244 4.93 -16.19 -0.36
CA LYS A 244 4.69 -16.01 1.08
C LYS A 244 3.93 -14.71 1.38
N ASN A 245 4.29 -13.62 0.73
CA ASN A 245 3.63 -12.33 0.92
C ASN A 245 2.18 -12.36 0.42
N ILE A 246 1.93 -12.95 -0.75
CA ILE A 246 0.59 -13.09 -1.31
C ILE A 246 -0.27 -14.02 -0.43
N ARG A 247 0.23 -15.21 -0.05
CA ARG A 247 -0.46 -16.14 0.86
C ARG A 247 -0.89 -15.46 2.15
N LYS A 248 0.06 -14.79 2.81
CA LYS A 248 -0.21 -14.04 4.06
C LYS A 248 -1.29 -12.97 3.89
N LEU A 249 -1.39 -12.33 2.73
CA LEU A 249 -2.45 -11.38 2.43
C LEU A 249 -3.79 -12.11 2.23
N MET A 250 -3.80 -13.19 1.47
CA MET A 250 -4.99 -14.00 1.20
C MET A 250 -5.54 -14.70 2.45
N ASP A 251 -4.67 -15.16 3.34
CA ASP A 251 -5.02 -15.85 4.59
C ASP A 251 -5.71 -14.91 5.59
N ARG A 252 -5.51 -13.59 5.47
CA ARG A 252 -6.22 -12.58 6.27
C ARG A 252 -7.55 -12.16 5.68
N ASN A 253 -7.64 -12.26 4.37
CA ASN A 253 -8.79 -11.83 3.59
C ASN A 253 -9.50 -13.08 3.07
N THR A 254 -9.89 -14.01 3.94
CA THR A 254 -10.24 -15.39 3.55
C THR A 254 -11.46 -15.51 2.62
N LYS A 255 -12.28 -14.46 2.54
CA LYS A 255 -13.53 -14.43 1.78
C LYS A 255 -13.44 -13.66 0.46
N SER A 256 -12.32 -13.00 0.20
CA SER A 256 -12.17 -12.10 -0.95
C SER A 256 -11.60 -12.83 -2.14
N ASN A 257 -12.09 -12.47 -3.33
CA ASN A 257 -11.46 -12.82 -4.58
C ASN A 257 -10.17 -12.02 -4.75
N VAL A 258 -9.28 -12.51 -5.60
CA VAL A 258 -7.95 -11.94 -5.81
C VAL A 258 -7.71 -11.74 -7.29
N ILE A 259 -7.23 -10.55 -7.64
CA ILE A 259 -6.60 -10.28 -8.92
C ILE A 259 -5.11 -10.09 -8.71
N LEU A 260 -4.32 -10.81 -9.51
CA LEU A 260 -2.85 -10.75 -9.50
C LEU A 260 -2.39 -10.00 -10.76
N ILE A 261 -1.47 -9.06 -10.64
CA ILE A 261 -0.96 -8.26 -11.77
C ILE A 261 0.56 -8.19 -11.69
N GLY A 262 1.25 -8.68 -12.72
CA GLY A 262 2.72 -8.76 -12.76
C GLY A 262 3.26 -8.61 -14.17
N ASP A 263 4.55 -8.89 -14.34
CA ASP A 263 5.24 -8.81 -15.64
C ASP A 263 5.94 -10.12 -16.03
N ASP A 264 6.35 -10.22 -17.29
CA ASP A 264 7.03 -11.38 -17.86
C ASP A 264 8.55 -11.41 -17.60
N ARG A 265 9.17 -10.34 -17.07
CA ARG A 265 10.62 -10.29 -16.90
C ARG A 265 11.10 -11.19 -15.76
N GLN A 266 10.35 -11.23 -14.67
CA GLN A 266 10.75 -11.93 -13.45
C GLN A 266 10.05 -13.28 -13.28
N VAL A 267 9.56 -13.54 -12.07
CA VAL A 267 9.03 -14.83 -11.60
C VAL A 267 7.51 -14.81 -11.44
N ASP A 268 6.83 -13.74 -11.87
CA ASP A 268 5.43 -13.50 -11.53
C ASP A 268 4.49 -14.53 -12.11
N ALA A 269 4.68 -14.94 -13.37
CA ALA A 269 3.89 -16.03 -13.95
C ALA A 269 4.02 -17.34 -13.13
N GLU A 270 5.22 -17.68 -12.66
CA GLU A 270 5.43 -18.86 -11.82
C GLU A 270 4.85 -18.72 -10.40
N VAL A 271 4.95 -17.52 -9.83
CA VAL A 271 4.35 -17.19 -8.53
C VAL A 271 2.83 -17.30 -8.63
N TYR A 272 2.21 -16.70 -9.64
CA TYR A 272 0.77 -16.69 -9.82
C TYR A 272 0.22 -18.07 -10.16
N LEU A 273 0.95 -18.88 -10.93
CA LEU A 273 0.60 -20.29 -11.10
C LEU A 273 0.51 -21.03 -9.77
N GLN A 274 1.48 -20.83 -8.87
CA GLN A 274 1.45 -21.46 -7.57
C GLN A 274 0.26 -20.94 -6.74
N ILE A 275 -0.02 -19.64 -6.75
CA ILE A 275 -1.16 -19.06 -6.02
C ILE A 275 -2.50 -19.56 -6.59
N ILE A 276 -2.66 -19.65 -7.90
CA ILE A 276 -3.85 -20.24 -8.55
C ILE A 276 -4.01 -21.70 -8.12
N LYS A 277 -2.92 -22.47 -8.03
CA LYS A 277 -2.96 -23.87 -7.57
C LYS A 277 -3.38 -23.98 -6.10
N ASP A 278 -2.87 -23.10 -5.26
CA ASP A 278 -3.16 -23.10 -3.82
C ASP A 278 -4.57 -22.60 -3.49
N TYR A 279 -5.09 -21.65 -4.29
CA TYR A 279 -6.39 -21.00 -4.06
C TYR A 279 -7.22 -20.90 -5.37
N PRO A 280 -7.57 -22.03 -5.99
CA PRO A 280 -8.19 -22.05 -7.31
C PRO A 280 -9.51 -21.26 -7.35
N ASP A 281 -10.33 -21.35 -6.30
CA ASP A 281 -11.64 -20.70 -6.27
C ASP A 281 -11.60 -19.22 -5.92
N ARG A 282 -10.44 -18.69 -5.54
CA ARG A 282 -10.28 -17.30 -5.08
C ARG A 282 -9.56 -16.42 -6.08
N VAL A 283 -8.70 -16.97 -6.93
CA VAL A 283 -8.07 -16.17 -7.97
C VAL A 283 -9.08 -15.95 -9.10
N GLU A 284 -9.49 -14.70 -9.27
CA GLU A 284 -10.45 -14.29 -10.31
C GLU A 284 -9.72 -14.09 -11.64
N ALA A 285 -8.56 -13.44 -11.61
CA ALA A 285 -7.67 -13.31 -12.76
C ALA A 285 -6.20 -13.14 -12.32
N ALA A 286 -5.29 -13.60 -13.18
CA ALA A 286 -3.86 -13.34 -13.06
C ALA A 286 -3.37 -12.73 -14.38
N LEU A 287 -2.96 -11.47 -14.34
CA LEU A 287 -2.55 -10.68 -15.48
C LEU A 287 -1.02 -10.59 -15.52
N ILE A 288 -0.44 -10.83 -16.69
CA ILE A 288 1.00 -10.65 -16.94
C ILE A 288 1.17 -9.68 -18.10
N HIS A 289 1.82 -8.55 -17.80
CA HIS A 289 2.26 -7.58 -18.78
C HIS A 289 3.40 -8.19 -19.60
N ASN A 290 3.20 -8.26 -20.91
CA ASN A 290 4.18 -8.76 -21.84
C ASN A 290 5.17 -7.64 -22.21
N VAL A 291 6.30 -7.57 -21.50
CA VAL A 291 7.29 -6.50 -21.67
C VAL A 291 8.50 -6.94 -22.51
N LEU A 292 8.88 -8.21 -22.45
CA LEU A 292 10.04 -8.76 -23.17
C LEU A 292 9.68 -9.87 -24.16
N GLU A 293 8.40 -10.19 -24.34
CA GLU A 293 7.96 -11.33 -25.15
C GLU A 293 8.56 -12.65 -24.66
N LYS A 294 8.82 -12.74 -23.35
CA LYS A 294 9.39 -13.95 -22.76
C LYS A 294 8.37 -15.07 -22.83
N LYS A 295 8.81 -16.24 -23.27
CA LYS A 295 7.99 -17.45 -23.19
C LYS A 295 7.63 -17.74 -21.73
N LEU A 296 6.36 -17.53 -21.39
CA LEU A 296 5.79 -17.88 -20.09
C LEU A 296 5.63 -19.42 -19.96
N PRO A 297 5.53 -19.95 -18.73
CA PRO A 297 5.24 -21.37 -18.55
C PRO A 297 3.95 -21.77 -19.26
N ASP A 298 3.96 -22.87 -20.02
CA ASP A 298 2.80 -23.32 -20.80
C ASP A 298 1.54 -23.51 -19.94
N ALA A 299 1.73 -23.92 -18.68
CA ALA A 299 0.64 -24.07 -17.71
C ALA A 299 -0.04 -22.72 -17.37
N PHE A 300 0.69 -21.60 -17.40
CA PHE A 300 0.11 -20.27 -17.19
C PHE A 300 -0.68 -19.86 -18.43
N SER A 301 -0.07 -19.94 -19.62
CA SER A 301 -0.71 -19.52 -20.86
C SER A 301 -2.00 -20.31 -21.17
N LYS A 302 -2.10 -21.56 -20.71
CA LYS A 302 -3.29 -22.41 -20.87
C LYS A 302 -4.31 -22.29 -19.73
N ASN A 303 -4.01 -21.56 -18.66
CA ASN A 303 -4.91 -21.46 -17.52
C ASN A 303 -6.06 -20.50 -17.83
N PRO A 304 -7.33 -20.87 -17.59
CA PRO A 304 -8.47 -20.00 -17.88
C PRO A 304 -8.48 -18.70 -17.07
N ARG A 305 -7.77 -18.64 -15.93
CA ARG A 305 -7.65 -17.42 -15.11
C ARG A 305 -6.50 -16.51 -15.54
N SER A 306 -5.62 -16.99 -16.41
CA SER A 306 -4.48 -16.22 -16.89
C SER A 306 -4.88 -15.29 -18.02
N ILE A 307 -4.33 -14.08 -18.00
CA ILE A 307 -4.43 -13.05 -19.02
C ILE A 307 -3.00 -12.60 -19.29
N ILE A 308 -2.59 -12.63 -20.54
CA ILE A 308 -1.33 -12.04 -21.00
C ILE A 308 -1.73 -10.84 -21.84
N TYR A 309 -1.16 -9.68 -21.55
CA TYR A 309 -1.56 -8.44 -22.20
C TYR A 309 -0.35 -7.64 -22.65
N ASN A 310 -0.45 -6.97 -23.80
CA ASN A 310 0.64 -6.13 -24.33
C ASN A 310 0.57 -4.69 -23.83
N ASP A 311 -0.63 -4.20 -23.54
CA ASP A 311 -0.86 -2.88 -22.94
C ASP A 311 -2.14 -2.87 -22.09
N PHE A 312 -2.42 -1.76 -21.41
CA PHE A 312 -3.57 -1.67 -20.52
C PHE A 312 -4.92 -1.61 -21.25
N SER A 313 -4.96 -1.36 -22.56
CA SER A 313 -6.18 -1.53 -23.35
C SER A 313 -6.49 -3.00 -23.56
N ASP A 314 -5.50 -3.80 -23.94
CA ASP A 314 -5.62 -5.26 -24.08
C ASP A 314 -6.02 -5.93 -22.75
N ALA A 315 -5.42 -5.47 -21.64
CA ALA A 315 -5.84 -5.89 -20.30
C ALA A 315 -7.32 -5.56 -20.02
N ALA A 316 -7.77 -4.36 -20.39
CA ALA A 316 -9.14 -3.93 -20.18
C ALA A 316 -10.15 -4.78 -20.97
N ASP A 317 -9.87 -5.03 -22.26
CA ASP A 317 -10.72 -5.85 -23.12
C ASP A 317 -10.81 -7.29 -22.61
N SER A 318 -9.68 -7.86 -22.19
CA SER A 318 -9.62 -9.20 -21.59
C SER A 318 -10.40 -9.30 -20.28
N LEU A 319 -10.37 -8.27 -19.44
CA LEU A 319 -11.15 -8.23 -18.20
C LEU A 319 -12.65 -8.00 -18.46
N HIS A 320 -12.98 -7.16 -19.44
CA HIS A 320 -14.35 -6.87 -19.80
C HIS A 320 -15.05 -8.11 -20.38
N SER A 321 -14.40 -8.82 -21.30
CA SER A 321 -14.92 -10.06 -21.88
C SER A 321 -15.20 -11.14 -20.85
N ARG A 322 -14.52 -11.10 -19.70
CA ARG A 322 -14.73 -11.98 -18.54
C ARG A 322 -15.76 -11.46 -17.53
N GLY A 323 -16.33 -10.28 -17.76
CA GLY A 323 -17.29 -9.64 -16.86
C GLY A 323 -16.68 -9.11 -15.56
N ILE A 324 -15.34 -8.99 -15.47
CA ILE A 324 -14.63 -8.52 -14.27
C ILE A 324 -14.75 -7.00 -14.11
N ILE A 325 -14.74 -6.29 -15.24
CA ILE A 325 -15.00 -4.85 -15.35
C ILE A 325 -16.15 -4.57 -16.32
N THR A 326 -16.80 -3.44 -16.13
CA THR A 326 -17.89 -2.98 -17.01
C THR A 326 -17.35 -2.45 -18.35
N LYS A 327 -18.20 -2.44 -19.38
CA LYS A 327 -17.88 -1.85 -20.69
C LYS A 327 -17.37 -0.41 -20.57
N ARG A 328 -18.07 0.40 -19.78
CA ARG A 328 -17.69 1.79 -19.51
C ARG A 328 -16.28 1.90 -18.91
N GLN A 329 -15.96 1.06 -17.92
CA GLN A 329 -14.61 1.06 -17.33
C GLN A 329 -13.55 0.66 -18.35
N SER A 330 -13.84 -0.32 -19.21
CA SER A 330 -12.95 -0.71 -20.31
C SER A 330 -12.66 0.47 -21.25
N GLU A 331 -13.71 1.15 -21.71
CA GLU A 331 -13.60 2.33 -22.58
C GLU A 331 -12.82 3.47 -21.92
N GLU A 332 -13.03 3.72 -20.62
CA GLU A 332 -12.28 4.73 -19.87
C GLU A 332 -10.77 4.42 -19.81
N ILE A 333 -10.39 3.13 -19.71
CA ILE A 333 -8.98 2.69 -19.72
C ILE A 333 -8.37 2.82 -21.12
N THR A 334 -9.03 2.31 -22.16
CA THR A 334 -8.56 2.37 -23.55
C THR A 334 -8.34 3.81 -24.02
N ASN A 335 -9.27 4.71 -23.66
CA ASN A 335 -9.15 6.14 -24.01
C ASN A 335 -7.94 6.83 -23.36
N THR A 336 -7.40 6.31 -22.26
CA THR A 336 -6.14 6.81 -21.68
C THR A 336 -4.90 6.31 -22.41
N VAL A 337 -4.97 5.16 -23.09
CA VAL A 337 -3.84 4.62 -23.85
C VAL A 337 -3.70 5.34 -25.20
N GLY A 338 -4.82 5.64 -25.88
CA GLY A 338 -4.83 6.29 -27.19
C GLY A 338 -4.60 7.82 -27.22
N ARG A 339 -4.22 8.44 -26.11
CA ARG A 339 -4.04 9.91 -25.98
C ARG A 339 -2.58 10.38 -25.92
N ASN A 340 -1.62 9.52 -26.23
CA ASN A 340 -0.18 9.85 -26.20
C ASN A 340 0.37 10.21 -27.57
#